data_AF-A0A257M0U8-F1
#
_entry.id   AF-A0A257M0U8-F1
#
_cell.length_a   1.000
_cell.length_b   1.000
_cell.length_c   1.000
_cell.angle_alpha   90.00
_cell.angle_beta   90.00
_cell.angle_gamma   90.00
#
_symmetry.space_group_name_H-M   'P 1'
#
loop_
_entity.id
_entity.type
_entity.pdbx_description
1 polymer ?
#
loop_
_entity_poly.entity_id
_entity_poly.type
_entity_poly.pdbx_seq_one_letter_code
_entity_poly.pdbx_strand_id
1 'polypeptide(L)'
;MAFEDAGEGRVTSARHALGWLAAANAVGVWMAALLLWPRLGVLAGEATYGRWVPVHLNLQLYGWTSLPLLGWLFAIYQVGKSKWAGPAIWGWSVALMVGSEFWLSGRTTGKIFLDWSGGSLQALMLAQG
;
A
#
# COMPACT_ATOMS: atom_id res chain seq x y z
N MET A 1 21.27 -22.12 12.73
CA MET A 1 20.51 -20.86 12.88
C MET A 1 20.40 -20.04 11.59
N ALA A 2 21.25 -20.24 10.57
CA ALA A 2 21.25 -19.40 9.35
C ALA A 2 20.24 -19.79 8.23
N PHE A 3 19.39 -20.81 8.44
CA PHE A 3 18.39 -21.24 7.45
C PHE A 3 16.98 -20.67 7.71
N GLU A 4 16.71 -20.12 8.90
CA GLU A 4 15.41 -19.49 9.24
C GLU A 4 15.29 -18.07 8.66
N ASP A 5 16.35 -17.27 8.72
CA ASP A 5 16.32 -15.84 8.34
C ASP A 5 16.04 -15.61 6.85
N ALA A 6 16.50 -16.49 5.95
CA ALA A 6 16.24 -16.36 4.51
C ALA A 6 14.75 -16.60 4.15
N GLY A 7 13.98 -17.20 5.06
CA GLY A 7 12.53 -17.32 4.95
C GLY A 7 11.81 -16.04 5.38
N GLU A 8 12.34 -15.33 6.37
CA GLU A 8 11.63 -14.26 7.07
C GLU A 8 11.28 -13.08 6.17
N GLY A 9 12.23 -12.53 5.41
CA GLY A 9 11.97 -11.42 4.48
C GLY A 9 10.96 -11.78 3.38
N ARG A 10 11.02 -13.01 2.87
CA ARG A 10 10.09 -13.50 1.83
C ARG A 10 8.69 -13.72 2.38
N VAL A 11 8.59 -14.37 3.54
CA VAL A 11 7.32 -14.63 4.23
C VAL A 11 6.66 -13.32 4.63
N THR A 12 7.45 -12.35 5.12
CA THR A 12 6.96 -11.01 5.47
C THR A 12 6.43 -10.30 4.23
N SER A 13 7.17 -10.29 3.12
CA SER A 13 6.71 -9.67 1.87
C SER A 13 5.43 -10.30 1.35
N ALA A 14 5.32 -11.62 1.37
CA ALA A 14 4.13 -12.35 0.94
C ALA A 14 2.91 -12.05 1.84
N ARG A 15 3.09 -12.02 3.16
CA ARG A 15 2.01 -11.67 4.12
C ARG A 15 1.51 -10.25 3.90
N HIS A 16 2.42 -9.29 3.77
CA HIS A 16 2.05 -7.90 3.51
C HIS A 16 1.40 -7.76 2.13
N ALA A 17 1.89 -8.45 1.09
CA ALA A 17 1.26 -8.44 -0.24
C ALA A 17 -0.18 -8.96 -0.19
N LEU A 18 -0.42 -10.10 0.47
CA LEU A 18 -1.77 -10.67 0.62
C LEU A 18 -2.68 -9.76 1.47
N GLY A 19 -2.14 -9.17 2.53
CA GLY A 19 -2.86 -8.20 3.35
C GLY A 19 -3.30 -6.98 2.53
N TRP A 20 -2.38 -6.42 1.74
CA TRP A 20 -2.69 -5.29 0.87
C TRP A 20 -3.61 -5.65 -0.28
N LEU A 21 -3.52 -6.85 -0.84
CA LEU A 21 -4.48 -7.35 -1.82
C LEU A 21 -5.89 -7.39 -1.24
N ALA A 22 -6.05 -7.97 -0.04
CA ALA A 22 -7.35 -8.04 0.62
C ALA A 22 -7.90 -6.63 0.89
N ALA A 23 -7.06 -5.73 1.41
CA ALA A 23 -7.44 -4.33 1.67
C ALA A 23 -7.84 -3.59 0.38
N ALA A 24 -7.05 -3.71 -0.69
CA ALA A 24 -7.34 -3.07 -1.97
C ALA A 24 -8.66 -3.57 -2.58
N ASN A 25 -8.93 -4.89 -2.51
CA ASN A 25 -10.19 -5.47 -2.97
C ASN A 25 -11.37 -5.02 -2.11
N ALA A 26 -11.21 -4.92 -0.78
CA ALA A 26 -12.26 -4.40 0.10
C ALA A 26 -12.62 -2.95 -0.27
N VAL A 27 -11.62 -2.11 -0.58
CA VAL A 27 -11.85 -0.75 -1.11
C VAL A 27 -12.57 -0.79 -2.46
N GLY A 28 -12.20 -1.72 -3.35
CA GLY A 28 -12.87 -1.89 -4.64
C GLY A 28 -14.35 -2.27 -4.49
N VAL A 29 -14.67 -3.18 -3.56
CA VAL A 29 -16.06 -3.56 -3.23
C VAL A 29 -16.82 -2.36 -2.67
N TRP A 30 -16.21 -1.58 -1.79
CA TRP A 30 -16.80 -0.34 -1.27
C TRP A 30 -17.09 0.66 -2.40
N MET A 31 -16.15 0.88 -3.31
CA MET A 31 -16.33 1.74 -4.47
C MET A 31 -17.46 1.25 -5.40
N ALA A 32 -17.57 -0.06 -5.63
CA ALA A 32 -18.67 -0.63 -6.40
C ALA A 32 -20.03 -0.40 -5.70
N ALA A 33 -20.08 -0.52 -4.36
CA ALA A 33 -21.29 -0.22 -3.59
C ALA A 33 -21.69 1.26 -3.69
N LEU A 34 -20.73 2.19 -3.68
CA LEU A 34 -20.99 3.62 -3.89
C LEU A 34 -21.61 3.93 -5.27
N LEU A 35 -21.22 3.18 -6.30
CA LEU A 35 -21.79 3.32 -7.65
C LEU A 35 -23.19 2.70 -7.77
N LEU A 36 -23.43 1.57 -7.10
CA LEU A 36 -24.72 0.87 -7.12
C LEU A 36 -25.80 1.58 -6.30
N TRP A 37 -25.42 2.20 -5.17
CA TRP A 37 -26.35 2.86 -4.26
C TRP A 37 -26.00 4.35 -4.04
N PRO A 38 -26.64 5.27 -4.79
CA PRO A 38 -26.38 6.71 -4.68
C PRO A 38 -26.58 7.29 -3.27
N ARG A 39 -27.47 6.67 -2.47
CA ARG A 39 -27.69 7.05 -1.06
C ARG A 39 -26.43 6.88 -0.19
N LEU A 40 -25.59 5.87 -0.48
CA LEU A 40 -24.31 5.69 0.21
C LEU A 40 -23.33 6.81 -0.12
N GLY A 41 -23.37 7.32 -1.36
CA GLY A 41 -22.56 8.48 -1.76
C GLY A 41 -22.91 9.75 -0.97
N VAL A 42 -24.19 9.97 -0.67
CA VAL A 42 -24.63 11.12 0.16
C VAL A 42 -24.17 10.96 1.62
N LEU A 43 -24.26 9.74 2.17
CA LEU A 43 -23.79 9.43 3.52
C LEU A 43 -22.27 9.50 3.67
N ALA A 44 -21.53 9.18 2.62
CA ALA A 44 -20.07 9.23 2.60
C ALA A 44 -19.50 10.66 2.69
N GLY A 45 -20.35 11.69 2.51
CA GLY A 45 -19.98 13.09 2.65
C GLY A 45 -18.80 13.46 1.75
N GLU A 46 -17.69 13.89 2.35
CA GLU A 46 -16.48 14.26 1.62
C GLU A 46 -15.67 13.05 1.09
N ALA A 47 -15.83 11.86 1.67
CA ALA A 47 -15.15 10.63 1.26
C ALA A 47 -15.85 9.96 0.06
N THR A 48 -16.08 10.75 -0.99
CA THR A 48 -16.77 10.32 -2.21
C THR A 48 -15.95 9.33 -3.02
N TYR A 49 -16.60 8.67 -3.98
CA TYR A 49 -15.96 7.74 -4.93
C TYR A 49 -14.62 8.26 -5.47
N GLY A 50 -14.55 9.54 -5.84
CA GLY A 50 -13.34 10.15 -6.40
C GLY A 50 -12.13 10.15 -5.46
N ARG A 51 -12.32 10.23 -4.13
CA ARG A 51 -11.22 10.16 -3.15
C ARG A 51 -10.76 8.72 -2.87
N TRP A 52 -11.64 7.73 -3.09
CA TRP A 52 -11.31 6.31 -2.97
C TRP A 52 -10.59 5.75 -4.19
N VAL A 53 -10.73 6.38 -5.37
CA VAL A 53 -10.05 5.95 -6.61
C VAL A 53 -8.52 5.90 -6.45
N PRO A 54 -7.83 6.98 -6.01
CA PRO A 54 -6.38 6.93 -5.80
C PRO A 54 -5.98 5.88 -4.74
N VAL A 55 -6.78 5.74 -3.68
CA VAL A 55 -6.53 4.77 -2.61
C VAL A 55 -6.53 3.35 -3.18
N HIS A 56 -7.59 2.97 -3.91
CA HIS A 56 -7.69 1.66 -4.53
C HIS A 56 -6.53 1.38 -5.49
N LEU A 57 -6.23 2.33 -6.40
CA LEU A 57 -5.19 2.17 -7.41
C LEU A 57 -3.78 2.08 -6.79
N ASN A 58 -3.46 2.95 -5.83
CA ASN A 58 -2.15 2.95 -5.18
C ASN A 58 -1.97 1.74 -4.26
N LEU A 59 -3.02 1.26 -3.58
CA LEU A 59 -2.96 0.02 -2.79
C LEU A 59 -2.72 -1.19 -3.70
N GLN A 60 -3.37 -1.24 -4.87
CA GLN A 60 -3.17 -2.33 -5.81
C GLN A 60 -1.75 -2.32 -6.39
N LEU A 61 -1.26 -1.16 -6.80
CA LEU A 61 0.08 -1.02 -7.37
C LEU A 61 1.18 -1.21 -6.31
N TYR A 62 1.18 -0.37 -5.29
CA TYR A 62 2.27 -0.32 -4.31
C TYR A 62 2.12 -1.30 -3.15
N GLY A 63 0.91 -1.80 -2.88
CA GLY A 63 0.69 -2.82 -1.84
C GLY A 63 0.73 -4.23 -2.42
N TRP A 64 -0.13 -4.52 -3.40
CA TRP A 64 -0.20 -5.85 -3.99
C TRP A 64 0.87 -6.14 -5.03
N THR A 65 1.11 -5.28 -6.03
CA THR A 65 2.02 -5.68 -7.13
C THR A 65 3.50 -5.52 -6.81
N SER A 66 3.88 -4.52 -6.02
CA SER A 66 5.30 -4.26 -5.70
C SER A 66 5.89 -5.25 -4.68
N LEU A 67 5.12 -5.69 -3.68
CA LEU A 67 5.63 -6.53 -2.60
C LEU A 67 6.00 -7.96 -3.03
N PRO A 68 5.25 -8.65 -3.91
CA PRO A 68 5.68 -9.90 -4.52
C PRO A 68 6.96 -9.71 -5.34
N LEU A 69 7.11 -8.59 -6.06
CA LEU A 69 8.34 -8.27 -6.80
C LEU A 69 9.52 -8.06 -5.86
N LEU A 70 9.34 -7.38 -4.72
CA LEU A 70 10.36 -7.26 -3.67
C LEU A 70 10.70 -8.63 -3.07
N GLY A 71 9.69 -9.47 -2.79
CA GLY A 71 9.89 -10.83 -2.31
C GLY A 71 10.68 -11.70 -3.29
N TRP A 72 10.41 -11.54 -4.59
CA TRP A 72 11.15 -12.21 -5.67
C TRP A 72 12.59 -11.68 -5.78
N LEU A 73 12.78 -10.37 -5.65
CA LEU A 73 14.11 -9.73 -5.62
C LEU A 73 14.95 -10.24 -4.46
N PHE A 74 14.37 -10.34 -3.26
CA PHE A 74 15.04 -10.91 -2.09
C PHE A 74 15.44 -12.38 -2.29
N ALA A 75 14.67 -13.13 -3.07
CA ALA A 75 14.99 -14.52 -3.42
C ALA A 75 16.16 -14.60 -4.41
N ILE A 76 16.16 -13.79 -5.48
CA ILE A 76 17.20 -13.78 -6.52
C ILE A 76 18.53 -13.28 -5.94
N TYR A 77 18.52 -12.12 -5.28
CA TYR A 77 19.75 -11.48 -4.81
C TYR A 77 20.22 -12.00 -3.46
N GLN A 78 19.49 -12.93 -2.84
CA GLN A 78 19.78 -13.47 -1.49
C GLN A 78 19.88 -12.39 -0.40
N VAL A 79 19.35 -11.19 -0.67
CA VAL A 79 19.31 -10.02 0.24
C VAL A 79 18.30 -10.23 1.37
N GLY A 80 17.46 -11.27 1.30
CA GLY A 80 16.59 -11.69 2.41
C GLY A 80 17.34 -12.05 3.70
N LYS A 81 18.68 -12.17 3.65
CA LYS A 81 19.57 -12.36 4.82
C LYS A 81 19.98 -11.05 5.50
N SER A 82 19.63 -9.91 4.93
CA SER A 82 19.94 -8.60 5.49
C SER A 82 18.97 -8.26 6.62
N LYS A 83 19.51 -7.82 7.77
CA LYS A 83 18.73 -7.29 8.90
C LYS A 83 17.79 -6.13 8.53
N TRP A 84 17.96 -5.54 7.35
CA TRP A 84 17.17 -4.41 6.85
C TRP A 84 15.98 -4.84 5.99
N ALA A 85 15.90 -6.10 5.54
CA ALA A 85 14.83 -6.55 4.65
C ALA A 85 13.44 -6.47 5.31
N GLY A 86 13.30 -6.98 6.55
CA GLY A 86 12.07 -6.90 7.32
C GLY A 86 11.64 -5.45 7.64
N PRO A 87 12.52 -4.63 8.25
CA PRO A 87 12.25 -3.22 8.53
C PRO A 87 11.85 -2.41 7.29
N ALA A 88 12.47 -2.66 6.13
CA ALA A 88 12.12 -1.95 4.89
C ALA A 88 10.69 -2.28 4.42
N ILE A 89 10.25 -3.54 4.49
CA ILE A 89 8.87 -3.93 4.14
C ILE A 89 7.86 -3.29 5.10
N TRP A 90 8.21 -3.22 6.38
CA TRP A 90 7.39 -2.56 7.39
C TRP A 90 7.30 -1.05 7.15
N GLY A 91 8.43 -0.37 6.92
CA GLY A 91 8.48 1.04 6.58
C GLY A 91 7.66 1.35 5.33
N TRP A 92 7.76 0.50 4.30
CA TRP A 92 6.94 0.59 3.10
C TRP A 92 5.45 0.48 3.39
N SER A 93 5.05 -0.49 4.23
CA SER A 93 3.64 -0.67 4.60
C SER A 93 3.11 0.49 5.45
N VAL A 94 3.92 1.03 6.36
CA VAL A 94 3.56 2.24 7.13
C VAL A 94 3.38 3.44 6.20
N ALA A 95 4.29 3.64 5.25
CA ALA A 95 4.18 4.70 4.26
C ALA A 95 2.88 4.59 3.44
N LEU A 96 2.43 3.37 3.10
CA LEU A 96 1.16 3.14 2.41
C LEU A 96 -0.07 3.43 3.26
N MET A 97 -0.05 3.08 4.55
CA MET A 97 -1.14 3.44 5.47
C MET A 97 -1.27 4.96 5.56
N VAL A 98 -0.15 5.66 5.81
CA VAL A 98 -0.14 7.12 5.89
C VAL A 98 -0.54 7.75 4.54
N GLY A 99 -0.03 7.22 3.42
CA GLY A 99 -0.44 7.65 2.09
C GLY A 99 -1.95 7.56 1.86
N SER A 100 -2.56 6.46 2.29
CA SER A 100 -4.00 6.21 2.17
C SER A 100 -4.83 7.26 2.93
N GLU A 101 -4.43 7.63 4.15
CA GLU A 101 -5.10 8.69 4.92
C GLU A 101 -5.00 10.06 4.25
N PHE A 102 -3.84 10.37 3.67
CA PHE A 102 -3.62 11.63 2.96
C PHE A 102 -4.44 11.73 1.66
N TRP A 103 -4.57 10.64 0.91
CA TRP A 103 -5.42 10.59 -0.29
C TRP A 103 -6.91 10.73 0.05
N LEU A 104 -7.36 10.08 1.14
CA LEU A 104 -8.74 10.24 1.65
C LEU A 104 -9.04 11.67 2.13
N SER A 105 -8.03 12.35 2.65
CA SER A 105 -8.13 13.77 3.03
C SER A 105 -8.20 14.72 1.82
N GLY A 106 -8.16 14.20 0.59
CA GLY A 106 -8.25 15.00 -0.64
C GLY A 106 -6.95 15.70 -1.03
N ARG A 107 -5.82 15.42 -0.35
CA ARG A 107 -4.51 15.96 -0.69
C ARG A 107 -3.84 15.07 -1.74
N THR A 108 -4.21 15.27 -2.99
CA THR A 108 -3.68 14.54 -4.14
C THR A 108 -3.15 15.53 -5.18
N THR A 109 -2.13 15.13 -5.93
CA THR A 109 -1.54 15.95 -7.00
C THR A 109 -2.37 15.88 -8.29
N GLY A 110 -3.37 14.99 -8.35
CA GLY A 110 -4.20 14.75 -9.54
C GLY A 110 -3.49 13.97 -10.64
N LYS A 111 -2.26 13.51 -10.40
CA LYS A 111 -1.50 12.65 -11.31
C LYS A 111 -1.66 11.21 -10.84
N ILE A 112 -2.33 10.40 -11.65
CA ILE A 112 -2.54 8.98 -11.39
C ILE A 112 -1.18 8.31 -11.11
N PHE A 113 -1.07 7.63 -9.97
CA PHE A 113 0.15 6.98 -9.46
C PHE A 113 1.27 7.91 -8.95
N LEU A 114 1.09 9.23 -8.99
CA LEU A 114 2.03 10.25 -8.48
C LEU A 114 1.36 11.13 -7.41
N ASP A 115 0.43 10.56 -6.66
CA ASP A 115 -0.34 11.27 -5.63
C ASP A 115 0.41 11.43 -4.30
N TRP A 116 1.68 11.02 -4.24
CA TRP A 116 2.57 11.26 -3.11
C TRP A 116 2.92 12.74 -3.02
N SER A 117 2.20 13.49 -2.20
CA SER A 117 2.40 14.93 -2.02
C SER A 117 2.22 15.35 -0.57
N GLY A 118 3.04 16.30 -0.11
CA GLY A 118 3.04 16.75 1.28
C GLY A 118 3.49 15.65 2.26
N GLY A 119 2.64 15.31 3.23
CA GLY A 119 2.99 14.41 4.34
C GLY A 119 3.16 12.94 3.95
N SER A 120 2.51 12.48 2.88
CA SER A 120 2.74 11.13 2.33
C SER A 120 4.15 10.98 1.76
N LEU A 121 4.68 12.02 1.10
CA LEU A 121 6.06 12.06 0.62
C LEU A 121 7.05 12.10 1.79
N GLN A 122 6.75 12.84 2.86
CA GLN A 122 7.60 12.85 4.06
C GLN A 122 7.61 11.48 4.75
N ALA A 123 6.47 10.80 4.85
CA ALA A 123 6.40 9.44 5.38
C ALA A 123 7.20 8.44 4.51
N LEU A 124 7.15 8.59 3.18
CA LEU A 124 7.95 7.80 2.26
C LEU A 124 9.46 8.07 2.42
N MET A 125 9.85 9.34 2.60
CA MET A 125 11.26 9.72 2.85
C MET A 125 11.75 9.19 4.20
N LEU A 126 10.92 9.26 5.24
CA LEU A 126 11.24 8.73 6.57
C LEU A 126 11.33 7.20 6.58
N ALA A 127 10.59 6.51 5.71
CA ALA A 127 10.72 5.06 5.55
C ALA A 127 12.01 4.63 4.82
N GLN A 128 12.73 5.57 4.19
CA GLN A 128 13.95 5.30 3.40
C GLN A 128 15.25 5.68 4.13
N GLY A 129 15.19 6.44 5.24
CA GLY A 129 16.34 6.87 6.04
C GLY A 129 16.60 5.99 7.24
#